data_AF-A0A1C5G1K4-F1
#
_entry.id   AF-A0A1C5G1K4-F1
#
_cell.length_a   1.000
_cell.length_b   1.000
_cell.length_c   1.000
_cell.angle_alpha   90.00
_cell.angle_beta   90.00
_cell.angle_gamma   90.00
#
_symmetry.space_group_name_H-M   'P 1'
#
loop_
_entity.id
_entity.type
_entity.pdbx_description
1 polymer ?
#
loop_
_entity_poly.entity_id
_entity_poly.type
_entity_poly.pdbx_seq_one_letter_code
_entity_poly.pdbx_strand_id
1 'polypeptide(L)'
;AARLAAAGADAAGVAALEDLCAKGERAVLDDDVDGAVAANAEFHAKVMELAGNAVLSELAAQVDRRVRWYYTPVARQRGKQSWIEHRELIAAITTGDEHRATAIMRAHTEHTRRTYHERERS
;
A
#
# COMPACT_ATOMS: atom_id res chain seq x y z
N ALA A 1 -7.20 -8.82 -5.97
CA ALA A 1 -7.71 -7.45 -5.78
C ALA A 1 -7.11 -6.48 -6.79
N ALA A 2 -5.81 -6.18 -6.74
CA ALA A 2 -5.16 -5.23 -7.66
C ALA A 2 -5.53 -5.42 -9.15
N ARG A 3 -5.56 -6.68 -9.63
CA ARG A 3 -6.07 -7.02 -10.96
C ARG A 3 -7.47 -6.47 -11.25
N LEU A 4 -8.43 -6.75 -10.37
CA LEU A 4 -9.82 -6.35 -10.55
C LEU A 4 -10.02 -4.84 -10.36
N ALA A 5 -9.22 -4.22 -9.48
CA ALA A 5 -9.19 -2.76 -9.37
C ALA A 5 -8.73 -2.13 -10.68
N ALA A 6 -7.70 -2.67 -11.35
CA ALA A 6 -7.30 -2.20 -12.68
C ALA A 6 -8.39 -2.43 -13.73
N ALA A 7 -9.11 -3.56 -13.67
CA ALA A 7 -10.18 -3.85 -14.62
C ALA A 7 -11.43 -2.96 -14.46
N GLY A 8 -11.66 -2.38 -13.27
CA GLY A 8 -12.95 -1.77 -12.92
C GLY A 8 -12.90 -0.39 -12.25
N ALA A 9 -11.72 0.20 -12.02
CA ALA A 9 -11.63 1.51 -11.42
C ALA A 9 -12.14 2.61 -12.36
N ASP A 10 -12.98 3.49 -11.81
CA ASP A 10 -13.38 4.73 -12.46
C ASP A 10 -12.46 5.89 -12.03
N ALA A 11 -12.66 7.06 -12.64
CA ALA A 11 -11.85 8.25 -12.36
C ALA A 11 -11.92 8.68 -10.89
N ALA A 12 -13.07 8.49 -10.22
CA ALA A 12 -13.24 8.83 -8.81
C ALA A 12 -12.44 7.86 -7.92
N GLY A 13 -12.43 6.57 -8.26
CA GLY A 13 -11.62 5.55 -7.62
C GLY A 13 -10.13 5.83 -7.71
N VAL A 14 -9.66 6.18 -8.90
CA VAL A 14 -8.25 6.56 -9.12
C VAL A 14 -7.89 7.81 -8.33
N ALA A 15 -8.71 8.87 -8.37
CA ALA A 15 -8.46 10.09 -7.61
C ALA A 15 -8.36 9.83 -6.10
N ALA A 16 -9.23 8.98 -5.55
CA ALA A 16 -9.16 8.60 -4.14
C ALA A 16 -7.85 7.86 -3.79
N LEU A 17 -7.35 7.00 -4.68
CA LEU A 17 -6.05 6.34 -4.47
C LEU A 17 -4.89 7.34 -4.50
N GLU A 18 -4.93 8.32 -5.41
CA GLU A 18 -3.93 9.39 -5.50
C GLU A 18 -3.90 10.25 -4.23
N ASP A 19 -5.06 10.63 -3.70
CA ASP A 19 -5.18 11.41 -2.46
C ASP A 19 -4.61 10.65 -1.25
N LEU A 20 -4.95 9.36 -1.12
CA LEU A 20 -4.42 8.49 -0.06
C LEU A 20 -2.90 8.31 -0.17
N CYS A 21 -2.39 8.19 -1.39
CA CYS A 21 -0.96 8.09 -1.65
C CYS A 21 -0.23 9.38 -1.24
N ALA A 22 -0.75 10.54 -1.64
CA ALA A 22 -0.20 11.84 -1.27
C ALA A 22 -0.23 12.07 0.25
N LYS A 23 -1.32 11.68 0.93
CA LYS A 23 -1.44 11.72 2.40
C LYS A 23 -0.34 10.89 3.08
N GLY A 24 -0.11 9.68 2.60
CA GLY A 24 0.93 8.79 3.11
C GLY A 24 2.35 9.30 2.89
N GLU A 25 2.64 9.80 1.70
CA GLU A 25 3.93 10.43 1.37
C GLU A 25 4.20 11.64 2.27
N ARG A 26 3.19 12.50 2.49
CA ARG A 26 3.30 13.64 3.41
C ARG A 26 3.60 13.17 4.83
N ALA A 27 2.87 12.17 5.33
CA ALA A 27 3.08 11.65 6.67
C ALA A 27 4.51 11.08 6.85
N VAL A 28 5.07 10.42 5.83
CA VAL A 28 6.47 9.97 5.84
C VAL A 28 7.48 11.13 5.83
N LEU A 29 7.18 12.23 5.13
CA LEU A 29 8.02 13.44 5.13
C LEU A 29 8.01 14.15 6.49
N ASP A 30 6.86 14.14 7.15
CA ASP A 30 6.63 14.82 8.44
C ASP A 30 7.01 13.93 9.64
N ASP A 31 7.55 12.73 9.40
CA ASP A 31 7.84 11.71 10.41
C ASP A 31 6.61 11.27 11.24
N ASP A 32 5.41 11.48 10.70
CA ASP A 32 4.14 11.02 11.24
C ASP A 32 3.93 9.55 10.90
N VAL A 33 4.50 8.69 11.75
CA VAL A 33 4.38 7.23 11.63
C VAL A 33 2.92 6.77 11.66
N ASP A 34 2.12 7.32 12.58
CA ASP A 34 0.74 6.88 12.77
C ASP A 34 -0.10 7.27 11.55
N GLY A 35 0.09 8.48 11.04
CA GLY A 35 -0.53 8.93 9.79
C GLY A 35 -0.12 8.10 8.58
N ALA A 36 1.15 7.73 8.46
CA ALA A 36 1.63 6.89 7.37
C ALA A 36 1.03 5.47 7.43
N VAL A 37 0.92 4.87 8.62
CA VAL A 37 0.29 3.56 8.83
C VAL A 37 -1.21 3.62 8.50
N ALA A 38 -1.92 4.65 8.98
CA ALA A 38 -3.33 4.85 8.70
C ALA A 38 -3.60 5.03 7.20
N ALA A 39 -2.85 5.90 6.52
CA ALA A 39 -2.97 6.12 5.08
C ALA A 39 -2.68 4.84 4.29
N ASN A 40 -1.71 4.02 4.71
CA ASN A 40 -1.40 2.74 4.07
C ASN A 40 -2.59 1.77 4.19
N ALA A 41 -3.19 1.66 5.37
CA ALA A 41 -4.37 0.82 5.58
C ALA A 41 -5.58 1.28 4.74
N GLU A 42 -5.86 2.59 4.73
CA GLU A 42 -6.91 3.22 3.91
C GLU A 42 -6.68 2.96 2.41
N PHE A 43 -5.44 3.07 1.93
CA PHE A 43 -5.07 2.78 0.54
C PHE A 43 -5.39 1.33 0.15
N HIS A 44 -4.96 0.35 0.94
CA HIS A 44 -5.27 -1.05 0.65
C HIS A 44 -6.77 -1.33 0.70
N ALA A 45 -7.49 -0.74 1.66
CA ALA A 45 -8.95 -0.86 1.73
C ALA A 45 -9.60 -0.33 0.45
N LYS A 46 -9.15 0.82 -0.07
CA LYS A 46 -9.67 1.37 -1.33
C LYS A 46 -9.37 0.46 -2.53
N VAL A 47 -8.18 -0.14 -2.61
CA VAL A 47 -7.87 -1.13 -3.67
C VAL A 47 -8.78 -2.36 -3.58
N MET A 48 -9.16 -2.81 -2.38
CA MET A 48 -10.12 -3.92 -2.21
C MET A 48 -11.54 -3.53 -2.61
N GLU A 49 -11.97 -2.31 -2.26
CA GLU A 49 -13.25 -1.74 -2.66
C GLU A 49 -13.36 -1.68 -4.19
N LEU A 50 -12.35 -1.12 -4.86
CA LEU A 50 -12.30 -1.03 -6.33
C LEU A 50 -12.25 -2.40 -7.01
N ALA A 51 -11.72 -3.41 -6.33
CA ALA A 51 -11.74 -4.78 -6.81
C ALA A 51 -13.11 -5.47 -6.69
N GLY A 52 -14.15 -4.78 -6.19
CA GLY A 52 -15.46 -5.35 -5.90
C GLY A 52 -15.43 -6.40 -4.80
N ASN A 53 -14.37 -6.42 -3.97
CA ASN A 53 -14.09 -7.49 -3.04
C ASN A 53 -13.92 -6.94 -1.62
N ALA A 54 -15.04 -6.44 -1.07
CA ALA A 54 -15.12 -5.89 0.28
C ALA A 54 -14.76 -6.90 1.40
N VAL A 55 -14.59 -8.19 1.08
CA VAL A 55 -14.39 -9.28 2.04
C VAL A 55 -12.91 -9.60 2.31
N LEU A 56 -11.97 -9.16 1.48
CA LEU A 56 -10.52 -9.39 1.71
C LEU A 56 -9.88 -8.26 2.54
N SER A 57 -10.42 -8.05 3.75
CA SER A 57 -9.86 -7.13 4.77
C SER A 57 -8.58 -7.66 5.46
N GLU A 58 -8.07 -8.83 5.04
CA GLU A 58 -6.99 -9.53 5.73
C GLU A 58 -5.59 -8.93 5.46
N LEU A 59 -5.43 -8.12 4.39
CA LEU A 59 -4.18 -7.39 4.13
C LEU A 59 -4.02 -6.17 5.06
N ALA A 60 -5.11 -5.46 5.34
CA ALA A 60 -5.10 -4.28 6.23
C ALA A 60 -4.71 -4.66 7.66
N ALA A 61 -5.17 -5.83 8.13
CA ALA A 61 -4.88 -6.34 9.47
C ALA A 61 -3.41 -6.77 9.69
N GLN A 62 -2.61 -6.96 8.64
CA GLN A 62 -1.17 -7.27 8.76
C GLN A 62 -0.30 -6.01 8.92
N VAL A 63 -0.77 -4.84 8.50
CA VAL A 63 -0.04 -3.57 8.62
C VAL A 63 -0.21 -2.97 10.03
N ASP A 64 -1.32 -3.27 10.70
CA ASP A 64 -1.83 -2.56 11.87
C ASP A 64 -1.04 -2.72 13.19
N ARG A 65 -0.14 -3.71 13.32
CA ARG A 65 0.27 -4.15 14.67
C ARG A 65 1.51 -3.55 15.33
N ARG A 66 2.39 -2.76 14.70
CA ARG A 66 3.62 -2.30 15.41
C ARG A 66 4.19 -0.93 14.99
N VAL A 67 3.49 0.14 15.36
CA VAL A 67 3.93 1.57 15.30
C VAL A 67 5.38 1.76 15.76
N ARG A 68 5.80 1.12 16.87
CA ARG A 68 7.15 1.31 17.44
C ARG A 68 8.31 0.85 16.53
N TRP A 69 8.06 -0.03 15.56
CA TRP A 69 9.09 -0.48 14.62
C TRP A 69 9.34 0.48 13.47
N TYR A 70 8.30 1.22 13.08
CA TYR A 70 8.38 2.18 11.98
C TYR A 70 9.45 3.25 12.23
N TYR A 71 9.78 3.50 13.50
CA TYR A 71 10.86 4.40 13.93
C TYR A 71 12.29 3.86 13.66
N THR A 72 12.45 2.59 13.29
CA THR A 72 13.78 2.05 12.93
C THR A 72 14.21 2.52 11.53
N PRO A 73 15.52 2.73 11.28
CA PRO A 73 16.00 3.19 9.96
C PRO A 73 15.56 2.28 8.81
N VAL A 74 15.56 0.97 9.02
CA VAL A 74 15.11 -0.04 8.04
C VAL A 74 13.63 0.13 7.71
N ALA A 75 12.79 0.35 8.73
CA ALA A 75 11.36 0.55 8.52
C ALA A 75 11.05 1.88 7.82
N ARG A 76 11.79 2.96 8.14
CA ARG A 76 11.66 4.25 7.43
C ARG A 76 12.02 4.11 5.95
N GLN A 77 13.11 3.40 5.63
CA GLN A 77 13.49 3.15 4.24
C GLN A 77 12.45 2.28 3.52
N ARG A 78 11.94 1.22 4.17
CA ARG A 78 10.85 0.41 3.62
C ARG A 78 9.58 1.22 3.39
N GLY A 79 9.23 2.11 4.32
CA GLY A 79 8.09 3.02 4.21
C GLY A 79 8.19 3.92 2.97
N LYS A 80 9.36 4.54 2.74
CA LYS A 80 9.61 5.31 1.51
C LYS A 80 9.45 4.45 0.24
N GLN A 81 10.03 3.24 0.23
CA GLN A 81 9.90 2.32 -0.90
C GLN A 81 8.45 1.89 -1.15
N SER A 82 7.66 1.73 -0.07
CA SER A 82 6.25 1.33 -0.12
C SER A 82 5.40 2.33 -0.90
N TRP A 83 5.62 3.63 -0.67
CA TRP A 83 4.87 4.68 -1.36
C TRP A 83 5.24 4.79 -2.85
N ILE A 84 6.49 4.50 -3.22
CA ILE A 84 6.89 4.39 -4.64
C ILE A 84 6.12 3.25 -5.32
N GLU A 85 6.06 2.08 -4.68
CA GLU A 85 5.30 0.92 -5.18
C GLU A 85 3.80 1.24 -5.31
N HIS A 86 3.24 2.03 -4.40
CA HIS A 86 1.86 2.51 -4.51
C HIS A 86 1.64 3.41 -5.72
N ARG A 87 2.53 4.36 -6.01
CA ARG A 87 2.44 5.19 -7.23
C ARG A 87 2.47 4.35 -8.50
N GLU A 88 3.36 3.37 -8.56
CA GLU A 88 3.43 2.43 -9.69
C GLU A 88 2.14 1.63 -9.85
N LEU A 89 1.54 1.21 -8.73
CA LEU A 89 0.27 0.50 -8.73
C LEU A 89 -0.87 1.38 -9.23
N ILE A 90 -0.97 2.63 -8.78
CA ILE A 90 -1.99 3.58 -9.24
C ILE A 90 -1.85 3.82 -10.74
N ALA A 91 -0.63 3.96 -11.25
CA ALA A 91 -0.40 4.09 -12.69
C ALA A 91 -0.92 2.87 -13.46
N ALA A 92 -0.66 1.66 -12.97
CA ALA A 92 -1.17 0.43 -13.58
C ALA A 92 -2.70 0.33 -13.52
N ILE A 93 -3.31 0.74 -12.41
CA ILE A 93 -4.78 0.78 -12.26
C ILE A 93 -5.39 1.80 -13.23
N THR A 94 -4.78 2.98 -13.36
CA THR A 94 -5.23 4.06 -14.24
C THR A 94 -5.23 3.63 -15.71
N THR A 95 -4.24 2.84 -16.13
CA THR A 95 -4.17 2.33 -17.51
C THR A 95 -4.95 1.03 -17.71
N GLY A 96 -5.60 0.49 -16.67
CA GLY A 96 -6.27 -0.81 -16.72
C GLY A 96 -5.33 -2.00 -16.91
N ASP A 97 -4.04 -1.86 -16.58
CA ASP A 97 -3.05 -2.93 -16.74
C ASP A 97 -3.12 -3.93 -15.58
N GLU A 98 -4.03 -4.89 -15.74
CA GLU A 98 -4.29 -5.99 -14.82
C GLU A 98 -3.04 -6.78 -14.42
N HIS A 99 -2.17 -7.08 -15.39
CA HIS A 99 -0.98 -7.90 -15.18
C HIS A 99 0.06 -7.13 -14.37
N ARG A 100 0.30 -5.88 -14.74
CA ARG A 100 1.25 -5.01 -14.03
C ARG A 100 0.76 -4.70 -12.62
N ALA A 101 -0.53 -4.40 -12.43
CA ALA A 101 -1.10 -4.17 -11.10
C ALA A 101 -0.93 -5.38 -10.18
N THR A 102 -1.11 -6.59 -10.73
CA THR A 102 -0.90 -7.85 -9.98
C THR A 102 0.57 -8.05 -9.61
N ALA A 103 1.49 -7.84 -10.56
CA ALA A 103 2.92 -8.01 -10.34
C ALA A 103 3.45 -7.06 -9.26
N ILE A 104 3.05 -5.78 -9.31
CA ILE A 104 3.45 -4.76 -8.34
C ILE A 104 2.94 -5.12 -6.94
N MET A 105 1.66 -5.43 -6.77
CA MET A 105 1.10 -5.78 -5.45
C MET A 105 1.74 -7.04 -4.85
N ARG A 106 2.08 -8.02 -5.70
CA ARG A 106 2.79 -9.23 -5.26
C ARG A 106 4.20 -8.89 -4.77
N ALA A 107 4.94 -8.08 -5.53
CA ALA A 107 6.29 -7.66 -5.15
C ALA A 107 6.28 -6.84 -3.85
N HIS A 108 5.39 -5.85 -3.75
CA HIS A 108 5.17 -5.04 -2.56
C HIS A 108 4.92 -5.89 -1.29
N THR A 109 4.02 -6.89 -1.38
CA THR A 109 3.71 -7.78 -0.25
C THR A 109 4.90 -8.64 0.13
N GLU A 110 5.66 -9.16 -0.84
CA GLU A 110 6.87 -9.95 -0.57
C GLU A 110 7.99 -9.10 0.04
N HIS A 111 8.18 -7.86 -0.42
CA HIS A 111 9.13 -6.92 0.17
C HIS A 111 8.79 -6.65 1.64
N THR A 112 7.52 -6.36 1.93
CA THR A 112 7.03 -6.21 3.31
C THR A 112 7.29 -7.45 4.15
N ARG A 113 6.95 -8.65 3.64
CA ARG A 113 7.15 -9.92 4.35
C ARG A 113 8.62 -10.21 4.66
N ARG A 114 9.54 -9.96 3.71
CA ARG A 114 10.98 -10.16 3.91
C ARG A 114 11.54 -9.27 5.02
N THR A 115 11.18 -7.98 4.99
CA THR A 115 11.61 -7.03 6.02
C THR A 115 11.12 -7.45 7.41
N TYR A 116 9.95 -8.08 7.52
CA TYR A 116 9.46 -8.65 8.78
C TYR A 116 10.20 -9.92 9.22
N HIS A 117 10.47 -10.86 8.31
CA HIS A 117 11.21 -12.09 8.66
C HIS A 117 12.68 -11.86 9.01
N GLU A 118 13.33 -10.88 8.39
CA GLU A 118 14.68 -10.46 8.79
C GLU A 118 14.70 -9.98 10.25
N ARG A 119 13.58 -9.45 10.72
CA ARG A 119 13.41 -9.00 12.10
C ARG A 119 13.17 -10.11 13.11
N GLU A 120 12.45 -11.18 12.75
CA GLU A 120 12.26 -12.34 13.63
C GLU A 120 13.56 -13.10 13.90
N ARG A 121 14.57 -12.88 13.06
CA ARG A 121 15.90 -13.53 13.16
C ARG A 121 16.99 -12.66 13.79
N SER A 122 16.69 -11.42 14.18
CA SER A 122 17.63 -10.47 14.83
C SER A 122 17.27 -10.21 16.28
#